data_AF-A0A840BX50-F1
#
_entry.id   AF-A0A840BX50-F1
#
_cell.length_a   1.000
_cell.length_b   1.000
_cell.length_c   1.000
_cell.angle_alpha   90.00
_cell.angle_beta   90.00
_cell.angle_gamma   90.00
#
_symmetry.space_group_name_H-M   'P 1'
#
loop_
_entity.id
_entity.type
_entity.pdbx_description
1 polymer ?
#
loop_
_entity_poly.entity_id
_entity_poly.type
_entity_poly.pdbx_seq_one_letter_code
_entity_poly.pdbx_strand_id
1 'polypeptide(L)'
;MPLPRRHQRSRAKGARLPEGVVYVGRPSKWGSPFDIRSPAVTAMLNHAIERTKEQYRSAPRQWRRRMPRTAKNRQWAAKELYRSWLLGTLHELPEPIRAALPAQLPVPPSIEEMAAELGGREIACWCAVDAPCHGDVLRLGAKAGRLAITINSPPPDIYGVTPSDLKERLPPMFLGR
;
A
#
# COMPACT_ATOMS: atom_id res chain seq x y z
N MET A 1 -13.46 15.66 -11.04
CA MET A 1 -14.17 15.02 -9.90
C MET A 1 -13.16 14.47 -8.90
N PRO A 2 -13.41 14.50 -7.58
CA PRO A 2 -12.51 13.96 -6.53
C PRO A 2 -12.39 12.43 -6.58
N LEU A 3 -11.38 11.83 -5.94
CA LEU A 3 -11.29 10.37 -5.79
C LEU A 3 -12.41 9.88 -4.85
N PRO A 4 -13.06 8.73 -5.14
CA PRO A 4 -14.06 8.16 -4.24
C PRO A 4 -13.49 7.92 -2.83
N ARG A 5 -14.33 8.10 -1.81
CA ARG A 5 -13.90 7.95 -0.42
C ARG A 5 -13.67 6.48 -0.07
N ARG A 6 -12.74 6.27 0.87
CA ARG A 6 -12.52 4.98 1.50
C ARG A 6 -13.09 5.01 2.92
N HIS A 7 -13.92 4.02 3.21
CA HIS A 7 -14.50 3.78 4.52
C HIS A 7 -13.74 2.69 5.26
N GLN A 8 -13.69 2.78 6.58
CA GLN A 8 -13.23 1.69 7.43
C GLN A 8 -14.44 0.88 7.90
N ARG A 9 -14.40 -0.44 7.71
CA ARG A 9 -15.41 -1.35 8.26
C ARG A 9 -15.23 -1.46 9.77
N SER A 10 -16.34 -1.35 10.51
CA SER A 10 -16.37 -1.52 11.96
C SER A 10 -16.71 -2.95 12.36
N ARG A 11 -16.16 -3.41 13.49
CA ARG A 11 -16.52 -4.68 14.14
C ARG A 11 -17.64 -4.50 15.18
N ALA A 12 -18.07 -3.27 15.43
CA ALA A 12 -19.18 -3.01 16.35
C ALA A 12 -20.43 -3.77 15.90
N LYS A 13 -21.10 -4.44 16.85
CA LYS A 13 -22.32 -5.20 16.56
C LYS A 13 -23.36 -4.28 15.92
N GLY A 14 -23.94 -4.71 14.80
CA GLY A 14 -24.96 -3.94 14.07
C GLY A 14 -24.41 -2.88 13.11
N ALA A 15 -23.08 -2.66 13.06
CA ALA A 15 -22.50 -1.72 12.11
C ALA A 15 -22.75 -2.17 10.66
N ARG A 16 -23.31 -1.27 9.85
CA ARG A 16 -23.52 -1.44 8.41
C ARG A 16 -22.66 -0.44 7.64
N LEU A 17 -22.28 -0.82 6.42
CA LEU A 17 -21.66 0.13 5.50
C LEU A 17 -22.74 1.08 4.97
N PRO A 18 -22.38 2.34 4.63
CA PRO A 18 -23.29 3.24 3.93
C PRO A 18 -23.79 2.62 2.62
N GLU A 19 -24.95 3.05 2.17
CA GLU A 19 -25.55 2.59 0.91
C GLU A 19 -24.61 2.88 -0.28
N GLY A 20 -24.51 1.94 -1.22
CA GLY A 20 -23.65 2.05 -2.40
C GLY A 20 -22.14 1.81 -2.15
N VAL A 21 -21.69 1.67 -0.89
CA VAL A 21 -20.27 1.43 -0.58
C VAL A 21 -19.89 -0.04 -0.86
N VAL A 22 -18.92 -0.25 -1.73
CA VAL A 22 -18.46 -1.59 -2.11
C VAL A 22 -17.46 -2.14 -1.10
N TYR A 23 -17.72 -3.32 -0.56
CA TYR A 23 -16.77 -3.99 0.33
C TYR A 23 -15.63 -4.65 -0.46
N VAL A 24 -14.38 -4.31 -0.13
CA VAL A 24 -13.17 -4.78 -0.82
C VAL A 24 -12.20 -5.54 0.10
N GLY A 25 -12.67 -6.05 1.23
CA GLY A 25 -11.82 -6.77 2.18
C GLY A 25 -11.43 -8.19 1.74
N ARG A 26 -10.67 -8.91 2.58
CA ARG A 26 -10.06 -10.21 2.24
C ARG A 26 -11.00 -11.29 1.66
N PRO A 27 -12.25 -11.45 2.13
CA PRO A 27 -13.16 -12.45 1.56
C PRO A 27 -13.69 -12.10 0.15
N SER A 28 -13.39 -10.91 -0.38
CA SER A 28 -13.82 -10.49 -1.71
C SER A 28 -12.71 -10.72 -2.74
N LYS A 29 -13.07 -10.76 -4.03
CA LYS A 29 -12.10 -10.78 -5.14
C LYS A 29 -11.15 -9.57 -5.18
N TRP A 30 -11.54 -8.48 -4.51
CA TRP A 30 -10.74 -7.27 -4.36
C TRP A 30 -9.78 -7.31 -3.16
N GLY A 31 -9.86 -8.36 -2.34
CA GLY A 31 -9.07 -8.49 -1.12
C GLY A 31 -7.58 -8.63 -1.41
N SER A 32 -6.74 -8.03 -0.56
CA SER A 32 -5.30 -8.27 -0.66
C SER A 32 -4.94 -9.70 -0.26
N PRO A 33 -4.18 -10.45 -1.10
CA PRO A 33 -3.68 -11.78 -0.73
C PRO A 33 -2.52 -11.71 0.28
N PHE A 34 -1.98 -10.52 0.55
CA PHE A 34 -0.85 -10.32 1.46
C PHE A 34 -1.32 -9.97 2.87
N ASP A 35 -1.22 -10.91 3.82
CA ASP A 35 -1.43 -10.62 5.25
C ASP A 35 -0.33 -9.67 5.76
N ILE A 36 -0.70 -8.66 6.53
CA ILE A 36 0.22 -7.67 7.13
C ILE A 36 1.28 -8.32 8.07
N ARG A 37 1.07 -9.57 8.48
CA ARG A 37 1.99 -10.39 9.29
C ARG A 37 2.82 -11.36 8.45
N SER A 38 2.61 -11.42 7.12
CA SER A 38 3.30 -12.37 6.26
C SER A 38 4.83 -12.14 6.18
N PRO A 39 5.60 -13.18 5.84
CA PRO A 39 7.02 -13.06 5.53
C PRO A 39 7.29 -12.04 4.41
N ALA A 40 6.52 -12.06 3.31
CA ALA A 40 6.64 -11.10 2.22
C ALA A 40 6.54 -9.63 2.68
N VAL A 41 5.56 -9.31 3.53
CA VAL A 41 5.40 -7.96 4.09
C VAL A 41 6.60 -7.58 4.96
N THR A 42 7.11 -8.53 5.73
CA THR A 42 8.30 -8.31 6.58
C THR A 42 9.56 -8.11 5.73
N ALA A 43 9.72 -8.87 4.64
CA ALA A 43 10.82 -8.73 3.70
C ALA A 43 10.76 -7.38 2.97
N MET A 44 9.57 -6.96 2.50
CA MET A 44 9.35 -5.65 1.87
C MET A 44 9.74 -4.51 2.82
N LEU A 45 9.32 -4.60 4.09
CA LEU A 45 9.72 -3.63 5.11
C LEU A 45 11.22 -3.61 5.35
N ASN A 46 11.85 -4.78 5.50
CA ASN A 46 13.29 -4.85 5.72
C ASN A 46 14.06 -4.28 4.51
N HIS A 47 13.63 -4.58 3.28
CA HIS A 47 14.24 -4.01 2.09
C HIS A 47 14.13 -2.48 2.05
N ALA A 48 12.95 -1.93 2.35
CA ALA A 48 12.75 -0.49 2.45
C ALA A 48 13.66 0.13 3.53
N ILE A 49 13.79 -0.53 4.68
CA ILE A 49 14.69 -0.13 5.77
C ILE A 49 16.13 -0.07 5.29
N GLU A 50 16.64 -1.12 4.65
CA GLU A 50 18.04 -1.19 4.22
C GLU A 50 18.33 -0.17 3.11
N ARG A 51 17.44 -0.01 2.13
CA ARG A 51 17.59 1.01 1.08
C ARG A 51 17.62 2.42 1.66
N THR A 52 16.83 2.66 2.70
CA THR A 52 16.81 3.95 3.38
C THR A 52 18.07 4.12 4.22
N LYS A 53 18.49 3.11 4.99
CA LYS A 53 19.76 3.15 5.73
C LYS A 53 20.94 3.51 4.84
N GLU A 54 21.06 2.90 3.67
CA GLU A 54 22.07 3.23 2.64
C GLU A 54 22.09 4.73 2.36
N GLN A 55 20.93 5.29 2.00
CA GLN A 55 20.77 6.70 1.68
C GLN A 55 21.14 7.64 2.84
N TYR A 56 20.96 7.19 4.09
CA TYR A 56 21.26 7.97 5.30
C TYR A 56 22.52 7.50 6.04
N ARG A 57 23.39 6.68 5.45
CA ARG A 57 24.64 6.23 6.10
C ARG A 57 25.53 7.40 6.51
N SER A 58 25.52 8.48 5.73
CA SER A 58 26.23 9.74 6.02
C SER A 58 25.46 10.68 6.95
N ALA A 59 24.22 10.39 7.31
CA ALA A 59 23.42 11.26 8.18
C ALA A 59 23.93 11.20 9.64
N PRO A 60 23.76 12.29 10.43
CA PRO A 60 24.19 12.34 11.81
C PRO A 60 23.55 11.21 12.63
N ARG A 61 24.26 10.72 13.67
CA ARG A 61 23.86 9.51 14.42
C ARG A 61 22.43 9.54 14.97
N GLN A 62 21.88 10.72 15.32
CA GLN A 62 20.47 10.79 15.75
C GLN A 62 19.44 10.50 14.64
N TRP A 63 19.85 10.59 13.37
CA TRP A 63 19.05 10.25 12.17
C TRP A 63 19.14 8.75 11.83
N ARG A 64 20.11 8.03 12.42
CA ARG A 64 20.28 6.57 12.29
C ARG A 64 19.36 5.78 13.24
N ARG A 65 18.11 6.22 13.44
CA ARG A 65 17.10 5.37 14.12
C ARG A 65 16.65 4.25 13.17
N ARG A 66 15.90 3.24 13.63
CA ARG A 66 15.34 2.13 12.82
C ARG A 66 13.91 2.50 12.38
N MET A 67 13.48 2.08 11.17
CA MET A 67 12.11 2.31 10.74
C MET A 67 11.22 1.53 11.70
N PRO A 68 10.23 2.19 12.31
CA PRO A 68 9.39 1.51 13.27
C PRO A 68 8.52 0.49 12.51
N ARG A 69 8.49 -0.76 13.00
CA ARG A 69 7.62 -1.82 12.46
C ARG A 69 6.17 -1.60 12.91
N THR A 70 5.64 -0.39 12.67
CA THR A 70 4.29 0.02 13.02
C THR A 70 3.25 -0.73 12.19
N ALA A 71 2.00 -0.70 12.66
CA ALA A 71 0.87 -1.20 11.89
C ALA A 71 0.74 -0.48 10.54
N LYS A 72 0.94 0.85 10.50
CA LYS A 72 0.86 1.66 9.27
C LYS A 72 1.94 1.30 8.26
N ASN A 73 3.18 1.09 8.71
CA ASN A 73 4.27 0.64 7.83
C ASN A 73 4.03 -0.80 7.31
N ARG A 74 3.51 -1.72 8.13
CA ARG A 74 3.11 -3.05 7.65
C ARG A 74 2.00 -2.99 6.61
N GLN A 75 1.02 -2.11 6.81
CA GLN A 75 -0.05 -1.86 5.84
C GLN A 75 0.48 -1.25 4.55
N TRP A 76 1.43 -0.31 4.64
CA TRP A 76 2.16 0.20 3.48
C TRP A 76 2.83 -0.92 2.68
N ALA A 77 3.60 -1.79 3.33
CA ALA A 77 4.29 -2.89 2.65
C ALA A 77 3.31 -3.88 2.01
N ALA A 78 2.19 -4.20 2.69
CA ALA A 78 1.12 -5.01 2.10
C ALA A 78 0.45 -4.31 0.90
N LYS A 79 0.27 -2.98 0.95
CA LYS A 79 -0.25 -2.17 -0.16
C LYS A 79 0.70 -2.17 -1.35
N GLU A 80 2.01 -2.07 -1.15
CA GLU A 80 3.00 -2.10 -2.24
C GLU A 80 3.11 -3.49 -2.89
N LEU A 81 3.03 -4.56 -2.09
CA LEU A 81 2.92 -5.92 -2.63
C LEU A 81 1.63 -6.09 -3.45
N TYR A 82 0.50 -5.61 -2.94
CA TYR A 82 -0.78 -5.65 -3.65
C TYR A 82 -0.73 -4.91 -4.99
N ARG A 83 -0.15 -3.71 -4.99
CA ARG A 83 0.08 -2.90 -6.20
C ARG A 83 0.93 -3.65 -7.23
N SER A 84 2.02 -4.27 -6.77
CA SER A 84 2.92 -5.04 -7.65
C SER A 84 2.26 -6.30 -8.20
N TRP A 85 1.41 -6.96 -7.40
CA TRP A 85 0.59 -8.10 -7.83
C TRP A 85 -0.43 -7.71 -8.90
N LEU A 86 -1.17 -6.61 -8.70
CA LEU A 86 -2.09 -6.07 -9.72
C LEU A 86 -1.37 -5.69 -11.01
N LEU A 87 -0.14 -5.15 -10.89
CA LEU A 87 0.65 -4.77 -12.05
C LEU A 87 1.36 -5.94 -12.72
N GLY A 88 1.39 -7.14 -12.12
CA GLY A 88 2.16 -8.27 -12.64
C GLY A 88 3.68 -8.12 -12.47
N THR A 89 4.13 -7.18 -11.65
CA THR A 89 5.55 -6.82 -11.47
C THR A 89 6.19 -7.43 -10.22
N LEU A 90 5.55 -8.42 -9.58
CA LEU A 90 6.14 -9.12 -8.43
C LEU A 90 7.50 -9.75 -8.75
N HIS A 91 7.70 -10.16 -10.00
CA HIS A 91 8.94 -10.74 -10.49
C HIS A 91 10.09 -9.71 -10.55
N GLU A 92 9.80 -8.41 -10.56
CA GLU A 92 10.80 -7.34 -10.54
C GLU A 92 11.26 -6.99 -9.12
N LEU A 93 10.59 -7.53 -8.09
CA LEU A 93 10.94 -7.24 -6.71
C LEU A 93 12.31 -7.83 -6.33
N PRO A 94 13.03 -7.21 -5.37
CA PRO A 94 14.26 -7.76 -4.81
C PRO A 94 14.12 -9.19 -4.30
N GLU A 95 15.20 -9.96 -4.43
CA GLU A 95 15.21 -11.41 -4.13
C GLU A 95 14.67 -11.79 -2.73
N PRO A 96 15.03 -11.10 -1.63
CA PRO A 96 14.49 -11.45 -0.31
C PRO A 96 12.97 -11.31 -0.21
N ILE A 97 12.37 -10.46 -1.05
CA ILE A 97 10.93 -10.26 -1.11
C ILE A 97 10.31 -11.37 -1.95
N ARG A 98 10.87 -11.65 -3.15
CA ARG A 98 10.38 -12.71 -4.05
C ARG A 98 10.37 -14.08 -3.37
N ALA A 99 11.48 -14.43 -2.70
CA ALA A 99 11.61 -15.68 -1.96
C ALA A 99 10.61 -15.82 -0.80
N ALA A 100 10.04 -14.71 -0.32
CA ALA A 100 9.08 -14.67 0.78
C ALA A 100 7.61 -14.58 0.31
N LEU A 101 7.35 -14.51 -1.00
CA LEU A 101 5.99 -14.49 -1.56
C LEU A 101 5.29 -15.84 -1.32
N PRO A 102 3.95 -15.84 -1.17
CA PRO A 102 3.20 -17.10 -1.16
C PRO A 102 3.46 -17.90 -2.44
N ALA A 103 3.61 -19.22 -2.30
CA ALA A 103 3.84 -20.12 -3.44
C ALA A 103 2.70 -20.10 -4.47
N GLN A 104 1.47 -19.80 -4.01
CA GLN A 104 0.28 -19.68 -4.83
C GLN A 104 -0.41 -18.36 -4.51
N LEU A 105 -0.68 -17.57 -5.53
CA LEU A 105 -1.44 -16.34 -5.47
C LEU A 105 -2.67 -16.46 -6.38
N PRO A 106 -3.81 -15.86 -6.02
CA PRO A 106 -4.94 -15.77 -6.93
C PRO A 106 -4.57 -14.94 -8.16
N VAL A 107 -5.35 -15.10 -9.23
CA VAL A 107 -5.27 -14.23 -10.41
C VAL A 107 -5.69 -12.81 -9.99
N PRO A 108 -4.88 -11.77 -10.27
CA PRO A 108 -5.26 -10.40 -9.97
C PRO A 108 -6.45 -9.95 -10.84
N PRO A 109 -7.39 -9.16 -10.30
CA PRO A 109 -8.39 -8.54 -11.14
C PRO A 109 -7.74 -7.56 -12.12
N SER A 110 -8.33 -7.45 -13.30
CA SER A 110 -7.90 -6.51 -14.35
C SER A 110 -8.27 -5.07 -13.98
N ILE A 111 -7.60 -4.12 -14.63
CA ILE A 111 -7.89 -2.69 -14.46
C ILE A 111 -9.27 -2.37 -15.03
N GLU A 112 -9.68 -3.07 -16.08
CA GLU A 112 -10.96 -2.97 -16.74
C GLU A 112 -12.10 -3.41 -15.81
N GLU A 113 -11.94 -4.56 -15.12
CA GLU A 113 -12.89 -5.00 -14.09
C GLU A 113 -12.96 -3.98 -12.93
N MET A 114 -11.81 -3.45 -12.50
CA MET A 114 -11.79 -2.39 -11.49
C MET A 114 -12.57 -1.16 -11.93
N ALA A 115 -12.37 -0.69 -13.16
CA ALA A 115 -13.08 0.47 -13.69
C ALA A 115 -14.59 0.21 -13.82
N ALA A 116 -14.98 -0.97 -14.29
CA ALA A 116 -16.39 -1.35 -14.47
C ALA A 116 -17.13 -1.47 -13.13
N GLU A 117 -16.53 -2.10 -12.12
CA GLU A 117 -17.23 -2.43 -10.87
C GLU A 117 -16.99 -1.44 -9.73
N LEU A 118 -15.86 -0.73 -9.72
CA LEU A 118 -15.48 0.21 -8.68
C LEU A 118 -15.41 1.67 -9.16
N GLY A 119 -15.49 1.91 -10.48
CA GLY A 119 -15.44 3.25 -11.07
C GLY A 119 -16.47 4.20 -10.43
N GLY A 120 -15.98 5.28 -9.83
CA GLY A 120 -16.81 6.28 -9.16
C GLY A 120 -17.45 5.83 -7.84
N ARG A 121 -17.28 4.57 -7.41
CA ARG A 121 -17.89 4.04 -6.19
C ARG A 121 -16.99 4.23 -4.98
N GLU A 122 -17.60 4.52 -3.85
CA GLU A 122 -16.90 4.48 -2.57
C GLU A 122 -16.68 3.04 -2.13
N ILE A 123 -15.60 2.79 -1.39
CA ILE A 123 -15.18 1.44 -1.03
C ILE A 123 -14.92 1.31 0.47
N ALA A 124 -15.01 0.09 1.01
CA ALA A 124 -14.70 -0.19 2.41
C ALA A 124 -13.70 -1.34 2.58
N CYS A 125 -12.66 -1.09 3.39
CA CYS A 125 -11.71 -2.11 3.86
C CYS A 125 -11.65 -2.11 5.40
N TRP A 126 -10.96 -3.09 6.00
CA TRP A 126 -10.78 -3.13 7.46
C TRP A 126 -9.67 -2.19 7.97
N CYS A 127 -8.85 -1.63 7.07
CA CYS A 127 -7.72 -0.76 7.44
C CYS A 127 -8.22 0.61 7.91
N ALA A 128 -7.50 1.20 8.87
CA ALA A 128 -7.75 2.58 9.32
C ALA A 128 -7.72 3.55 8.14
N VAL A 129 -8.62 4.55 8.14
CA VAL A 129 -8.78 5.50 7.02
C VAL A 129 -7.55 6.39 6.78
N ASP A 130 -6.74 6.60 7.82
CA ASP A 130 -5.53 7.43 7.81
C ASP A 130 -4.24 6.63 7.53
N ALA A 131 -4.37 5.33 7.23
CA ALA A 131 -3.25 4.45 6.93
C ALA A 131 -3.30 3.97 5.47
N PRO A 132 -2.16 3.60 4.86
CA PRO A 132 -2.15 3.04 3.51
C PRO A 132 -3.03 1.77 3.43
N CYS A 133 -3.98 1.69 2.49
CA CYS A 133 -4.80 0.50 2.25
C CYS A 133 -4.65 0.05 0.79
N HIS A 134 -4.84 -1.24 0.53
CA HIS A 134 -4.96 -1.75 -0.84
C HIS A 134 -6.15 -1.11 -1.59
N GLY A 135 -7.18 -0.69 -0.85
CA GLY A 135 -8.29 0.10 -1.37
C GLY A 135 -7.84 1.40 -2.05
N ASP A 136 -6.72 2.00 -1.63
CA ASP A 136 -6.18 3.20 -2.29
C ASP A 136 -5.67 2.90 -3.70
N VAL A 137 -5.11 1.72 -3.92
CA VAL A 137 -4.70 1.23 -5.24
C VAL A 137 -5.94 0.96 -6.09
N LEU A 138 -6.97 0.33 -5.53
CA LEU A 138 -8.21 0.03 -6.23
C LEU A 138 -8.92 1.28 -6.72
N ARG A 139 -9.17 2.26 -5.83
CA ARG A 139 -9.87 3.51 -6.21
C ARG A 139 -9.09 4.33 -7.23
N LEU A 140 -7.76 4.27 -7.19
CA LEU A 140 -6.90 4.98 -8.13
C LEU A 140 -6.89 4.30 -9.49
N GLY A 141 -6.69 2.98 -9.54
CA GLY A 141 -6.70 2.22 -10.79
C GLY A 141 -8.07 2.20 -11.46
N ALA A 142 -9.16 2.07 -10.69
CA ALA A 142 -10.52 2.12 -11.22
C ALA A 142 -10.87 3.47 -11.86
N LYS A 143 -10.28 4.57 -11.37
CA LYS A 143 -10.58 5.92 -11.85
C LYS A 143 -9.65 6.38 -12.96
N ALA A 144 -8.36 6.07 -12.84
CA ALA A 144 -7.29 6.67 -13.65
C ALA A 144 -6.41 5.62 -14.34
N GLY A 145 -6.80 4.34 -14.29
CA GLY A 145 -6.17 3.27 -15.02
C GLY A 145 -4.81 2.83 -14.45
N ARG A 146 -4.14 1.99 -15.24
CA ARG A 146 -2.89 1.30 -14.85
C ARG A 146 -1.76 2.26 -14.49
N LEU A 147 -1.56 3.32 -15.27
CA LEU A 147 -0.49 4.29 -15.05
C LEU A 147 -0.61 5.00 -13.71
N ALA A 148 -1.82 5.22 -13.20
CA ALA A 148 -2.01 5.91 -11.93
C ALA A 148 -1.50 5.10 -10.72
N ILE A 149 -1.44 3.76 -10.84
CA ILE A 149 -0.97 2.88 -9.76
C ILE A 149 0.49 2.46 -9.90
N THR A 150 1.24 2.99 -10.87
CA THR A 150 2.69 2.71 -11.00
C THR A 150 3.53 3.49 -9.98
N ILE A 151 3.00 4.57 -9.42
CA ILE A 151 3.70 5.40 -8.44
C ILE A 151 3.76 4.69 -7.09
N ASN A 152 4.98 4.40 -6.65
CA ASN A 152 5.26 3.88 -5.32
C ASN A 152 5.15 5.04 -4.33
N SER A 153 4.57 4.79 -3.17
CA SER A 153 4.60 5.79 -2.08
C SER A 153 5.72 5.42 -1.12
N PRO A 154 6.44 6.39 -0.52
CA PRO A 154 7.32 6.09 0.60
C PRO A 154 6.47 5.64 1.80
N PRO A 155 7.04 4.87 2.73
CA PRO A 155 6.36 4.49 3.96
C PRO A 155 5.85 5.71 4.76
N PRO A 156 4.72 5.60 5.47
CA PRO A 156 4.13 6.74 6.19
C PRO A 156 4.91 7.13 7.45
N ASP A 157 5.48 6.16 8.18
CA ASP A 157 6.24 6.43 9.41
C ASP A 157 7.74 6.21 9.14
N ILE A 158 8.37 7.15 8.44
CA ILE A 158 9.81 7.16 8.18
C ILE A 158 10.50 7.91 9.31
N TYR A 159 11.43 7.25 10.01
CA TYR A 159 12.43 7.79 10.94
C TYR A 159 12.15 9.17 11.60
N GLY A 160 10.98 9.38 12.19
CA GLY A 160 10.66 10.64 12.91
C GLY A 160 10.57 11.88 12.01
N VAL A 161 10.30 11.71 10.71
CA VAL A 161 10.14 12.78 9.72
C VAL A 161 8.65 12.99 9.50
N THR A 162 8.13 14.20 9.76
CA THR A 162 6.71 14.52 9.59
C THR A 162 6.36 14.68 8.10
N PRO A 163 5.08 14.58 7.69
CA PRO A 163 4.66 14.85 6.31
C PRO A 163 5.06 16.24 5.78
N SER A 164 5.23 17.23 6.68
CA SER A 164 5.72 18.56 6.36
C SER A 164 7.22 18.54 5.99
N ASP A 165 8.02 17.78 6.74
CA ASP A 165 9.44 17.59 6.47
C ASP A 165 9.70 16.86 5.13
N LEU A 166 8.76 16.03 4.66
CA LEU A 166 8.84 15.36 3.35
C LEU A 166 8.65 16.32 2.17
N LYS A 167 7.85 17.39 2.31
CA LYS A 167 7.60 18.36 1.22
C LYS A 167 8.78 19.27 0.93
N GLU A 168 9.59 19.57 1.93
CA GLU A 168 10.73 20.50 1.79
C GLU A 168 12.06 19.80 1.51
N ARG A 169 12.17 18.48 1.73
CA ARG A 169 13.48 17.80 1.84
C ARG A 169 13.60 16.45 1.12
N LEU A 170 12.63 16.06 0.29
CA LEU A 170 12.82 14.88 -0.56
C LEU A 170 13.80 15.21 -1.70
N PRO A 171 14.91 14.45 -1.84
CA PRO A 171 15.73 14.57 -3.03
C PRO A 171 14.90 14.21 -4.27
N PRO A 172 15.17 14.83 -5.44
CA PRO A 172 14.34 14.72 -6.65
C PRO A 172 14.07 13.27 -7.12
N MET A 173 14.85 12.29 -6.66
CA MET A 173 14.68 10.87 -6.94
C MET A 173 13.45 10.18 -6.32
N PHE A 174 12.72 10.81 -5.39
CA PHE A 174 11.49 10.28 -4.79
C PHE A 174 10.20 10.95 -5.30
N LEU A 175 10.35 12.06 -6.02
CA LEU A 175 9.29 12.66 -6.82
C LEU A 175 9.42 11.99 -8.18
N GLY A 176 8.54 11.05 -8.50
CA GLY A 176 8.63 10.28 -9.75
C GLY A 176 8.91 11.19 -10.96
N ARG A 177 9.77 10.70 -11.87
CA ARG A 177 9.84 11.26 -13.24
C ARG A 177 8.47 11.19 -13.89
#